data_AF-A0A2M7TAD8-F1
#
_entry.id   AF-A0A2M7TAD8-F1
#
_cell.length_a   1.000
_cell.length_b   1.000
_cell.length_c   1.000
_cell.angle_alpha   90.00
_cell.angle_beta   90.00
_cell.angle_gamma   90.00
#
_symmetry.space_group_name_H-M   'P 1'
#
loop_
_entity.id
_entity.type
_entity.pdbx_description
1 polymer ?
#
loop_
_entity_poly.entity_id
_entity_poly.type
_entity_poly.pdbx_seq_one_letter_code
_entity_poly.pdbx_strand_id
1 'polypeptide(L)'
;MKRVLALFGILVLLSTSFASAPVEVDQVIKAQLNSIASDMKEQPDFWSLTDASEAPVELGQPYKVYNLDLSKIKALSKDYKNKDFLSALRAEYYWEYPLLDKTGKVVSSADIGQENGSWALIGYGRYMPRELIKFSADENDVTKYLSEQNISNVSEAKHVRVEVFNTDFIYVSADQGDYLIPLYNNKGKLSLDNKKLYPAADVLLKMVSTMGEPAKDAQGNLLYGGEPGTGVAHGMVQSAIKGSIKDDESTSVNDRNTLYAAIGLAVFLGLVGAMVALRQRHRIGSA
;
A
#
# COMPACT_ATOMS: atom_id res chain seq x y z
N MET A 1 -12.01 50.34 20.78
CA MET A 1 -12.02 49.07 20.03
C MET A 1 -10.59 48.55 19.92
N LYS A 2 -10.22 47.52 20.70
CA LYS A 2 -8.88 46.91 20.65
C LYS A 2 -8.83 45.91 19.49
N ARG A 3 -8.06 46.21 18.45
CA ARG A 3 -7.72 45.25 17.40
C ARG A 3 -6.69 44.29 17.98
N VAL A 4 -7.11 43.06 18.28
CA VAL A 4 -6.19 41.95 18.52
C VAL A 4 -5.73 41.46 17.16
N LEU A 5 -4.51 41.85 16.77
CA LEU A 5 -3.79 41.17 15.69
C LEU A 5 -3.39 39.79 16.25
N ALA A 6 -4.11 38.75 15.82
CA ALA A 6 -3.64 37.38 16.02
C ALA A 6 -2.47 37.16 15.05
N LEU A 7 -1.25 37.10 15.59
CA LEU A 7 -0.09 36.58 14.86
C LEU A 7 -0.37 35.12 14.52
N PHE A 8 -0.59 34.83 13.23
CA PHE A 8 -0.53 33.48 12.70
C PHE A 8 0.93 33.04 12.65
N GLY A 9 1.42 32.49 13.77
CA GLY A 9 2.64 31.69 13.78
C GLY A 9 2.36 30.34 13.15
N ILE A 10 2.27 30.27 11.82
CA ILE A 10 2.28 29.00 11.09
C ILE A 10 3.74 28.61 10.97
N LEU A 11 4.27 27.91 11.98
CA LEU A 11 5.50 27.14 11.79
C LEU A 11 5.09 25.68 11.63
N VAL A 12 4.77 25.31 10.39
CA VAL A 12 4.47 23.93 9.99
C VAL A 12 5.78 23.27 9.62
N LEU A 13 6.27 22.37 10.47
CA LEU A 13 7.33 21.43 10.12
C LEU A 13 6.72 20.03 10.04
N LEU A 14 5.89 19.79 9.01
CA LEU A 14 5.38 18.46 8.64
C LEU A 14 6.50 17.63 7.96
N SER A 15 7.64 17.49 8.61
CA SER A 15 8.87 17.08 7.92
C SER A 15 9.12 15.57 7.81
N THR A 16 8.32 14.68 8.39
CA THR A 16 8.73 13.27 8.50
C THR A 16 8.20 12.33 7.41
N SER A 17 7.10 12.68 6.73
CA SER A 17 6.46 11.77 5.76
C SER A 17 6.45 12.26 4.32
N PHE A 18 6.57 13.57 4.11
CA PHE A 18 6.59 14.23 2.79
C PHE A 18 8.00 14.62 2.33
N ALA A 19 9.03 14.07 2.97
CA ALA A 19 10.41 14.31 2.58
C ALA A 19 10.68 13.73 1.18
N SER A 20 11.60 14.35 0.44
CA SER A 20 12.09 13.78 -0.81
C SER A 20 12.67 12.38 -0.57
N ALA A 21 12.33 11.44 -1.43
CA ALA A 21 12.90 10.10 -1.37
C ALA A 21 14.43 10.14 -1.61
N PRO A 22 15.19 9.22 -0.99
CA PRO A 22 16.61 9.03 -1.31
C PRO A 22 16.80 8.77 -2.81
N VAL A 23 17.94 9.21 -3.36
CA VAL A 23 18.24 9.08 -4.79
C VAL A 23 18.17 7.62 -5.26
N GLU A 24 18.57 6.69 -4.40
CA GLU A 24 18.56 5.24 -4.69
C GLU A 24 17.13 4.71 -4.84
N VAL A 25 16.20 5.17 -4.00
CA VAL A 25 14.76 4.83 -4.10
C VAL A 25 14.20 5.34 -5.42
N ASP A 26 14.52 6.60 -5.73
CA ASP A 26 14.11 7.29 -6.94
C ASP A 26 14.60 6.59 -8.22
N GLN A 27 15.84 6.09 -8.21
CA GLN A 27 16.43 5.33 -9.31
C GLN A 27 15.71 4.00 -9.54
N VAL A 28 15.39 3.27 -8.46
CA VAL A 28 14.67 1.99 -8.56
C VAL A 28 13.33 2.19 -9.25
N ILE A 29 12.50 3.13 -8.79
CA ILE A 29 11.16 3.31 -9.38
C ILE A 29 11.21 3.82 -10.83
N LYS A 30 12.14 4.72 -11.16
CA LYS A 30 12.33 5.21 -12.53
C LYS A 30 12.71 4.09 -13.49
N ALA A 31 13.54 3.15 -13.05
CA ALA A 31 13.91 1.98 -13.85
C ALA A 31 12.73 1.02 -14.08
N GLN A 32 11.77 0.97 -13.14
CA GLN A 32 10.62 0.06 -13.21
C GLN A 32 9.40 0.66 -13.92
N LEU A 33 9.31 1.98 -14.06
CA LEU A 33 8.11 2.67 -14.58
C LEU A 33 7.63 2.13 -15.93
N ASN A 34 8.54 1.87 -16.88
CA ASN A 34 8.18 1.33 -18.19
C ASN A 34 7.59 -0.09 -18.10
N SER A 35 8.14 -0.93 -17.20
CA SER A 35 7.63 -2.28 -16.99
C SER A 35 6.24 -2.25 -16.36
N ILE A 36 6.04 -1.41 -15.35
CA ILE A 36 4.74 -1.19 -14.71
C ILE A 36 3.73 -0.70 -15.75
N ALA A 37 4.10 0.29 -16.56
CA ALA A 37 3.23 0.83 -17.60
C ALA A 37 2.87 -0.22 -18.66
N SER A 38 3.79 -1.12 -19.03
CA SER A 38 3.51 -2.20 -19.99
C SER A 38 2.49 -3.18 -19.42
N ASP A 39 2.71 -3.67 -18.20
CA ASP A 39 1.78 -4.60 -17.54
C ASP A 39 0.38 -3.98 -17.38
N MET A 40 0.32 -2.69 -17.03
CA MET A 40 -0.94 -1.97 -16.92
C MET A 40 -1.69 -1.80 -18.25
N LYS A 41 -0.96 -1.66 -19.37
CA LYS A 41 -1.55 -1.60 -20.72
C LYS A 41 -2.04 -2.95 -21.20
N GLU A 42 -1.38 -4.02 -20.79
CA GLU A 42 -1.76 -5.39 -21.16
C GLU A 42 -3.06 -5.82 -20.47
N GLN A 43 -3.33 -5.31 -19.26
CA GLN A 43 -4.48 -5.70 -18.45
C GLN A 43 -5.23 -4.48 -17.86
N PRO A 44 -5.75 -3.55 -18.69
CA PRO A 44 -6.32 -2.30 -18.20
C PRO A 44 -7.49 -2.50 -17.23
N ASP A 45 -8.37 -3.47 -17.51
CA ASP A 45 -9.53 -3.77 -16.66
C ASP A 45 -9.13 -4.24 -15.26
N PHE A 46 -8.08 -5.08 -15.18
CA PHE A 46 -7.55 -5.56 -13.90
C PHE A 46 -7.07 -4.39 -13.02
N TRP A 47 -6.44 -3.41 -13.66
CA TRP A 47 -5.94 -2.20 -13.01
C TRP A 47 -6.98 -1.07 -12.91
N SER A 48 -8.25 -1.36 -13.24
CA SER A 48 -9.34 -0.38 -13.23
C SER A 48 -9.07 0.86 -14.09
N LEU A 49 -8.28 0.71 -15.15
CA LEU A 49 -8.05 1.75 -16.14
C LEU A 49 -9.22 1.78 -17.13
N THR A 50 -9.63 2.97 -17.57
CA THR A 50 -10.67 3.10 -18.61
C THR A 50 -10.17 2.52 -19.94
N ASP A 51 -8.91 2.79 -20.28
CA ASP A 51 -8.21 2.23 -21.42
C ASP A 51 -6.68 2.29 -21.22
N ALA A 52 -5.92 1.62 -22.08
CA ALA A 52 -4.47 1.51 -22.01
C ALA A 52 -3.73 2.86 -22.10
N SER A 53 -4.36 3.93 -22.58
CA SER A 53 -3.76 5.27 -22.62
C SER A 53 -3.73 5.98 -21.25
N GLU A 54 -4.46 5.46 -20.25
CA GLU A 54 -4.36 5.89 -18.85
C GLU A 54 -3.18 5.25 -18.10
N ALA A 55 -2.44 4.32 -18.73
CA ALA A 55 -1.28 3.73 -18.09
C ALA A 55 -0.24 4.80 -17.71
N PRO A 56 0.51 4.59 -16.61
CA PRO A 56 1.35 5.63 -16.06
C PRO A 56 2.52 5.95 -16.98
N VAL A 57 2.87 7.23 -17.03
CA VAL A 57 4.02 7.77 -17.77
C VAL A 57 4.93 8.62 -16.90
N GLU A 58 4.45 9.02 -15.72
CA GLU A 58 5.15 9.88 -14.78
C GLU A 58 4.98 9.39 -13.34
N LEU A 59 5.89 9.83 -12.47
CA LEU A 59 5.85 9.58 -11.03
C LEU A 59 5.40 10.84 -10.31
N GLY A 60 4.50 10.68 -9.34
CA GLY A 60 4.10 11.74 -8.43
C GLY A 60 5.08 11.93 -7.28
N GLN A 61 4.72 12.81 -6.34
CA GLN A 61 5.51 13.05 -5.14
C GLN A 61 5.46 11.81 -4.23
N PRO A 62 6.62 11.24 -3.84
CA PRO A 62 6.64 10.09 -2.97
C PRO A 62 6.37 10.49 -1.52
N TYR A 63 5.86 9.53 -0.75
CA TYR A 63 5.68 9.66 0.70
C TYR A 63 6.07 8.38 1.41
N LYS A 64 6.45 8.50 2.69
CA LYS A 64 6.77 7.34 3.53
C LYS A 64 5.51 6.72 4.08
N VAL A 65 5.45 5.39 4.02
CA VAL A 65 4.41 4.59 4.65
C VAL A 65 5.00 3.69 5.73
N TYR A 66 4.46 3.80 6.93
CA TYR A 66 4.88 3.04 8.10
C TYR A 66 3.87 1.92 8.37
N ASN A 67 4.38 0.75 8.73
CA ASN A 67 3.53 -0.34 9.21
C ASN A 67 3.36 -0.26 10.72
N LEU A 68 2.21 -0.73 11.17
CA LEU A 68 1.87 -0.74 12.58
C LEU A 68 2.15 -2.11 13.21
N ASP A 69 2.72 -2.12 14.41
CA ASP A 69 2.98 -3.32 15.20
C ASP A 69 1.76 -3.65 16.05
N LEU A 70 0.93 -4.55 15.54
CA LEU A 70 -0.31 -4.98 16.19
C LEU A 70 -0.09 -5.58 17.60
N SER A 71 1.10 -6.10 17.89
CA SER A 71 1.42 -6.61 19.23
C SER A 71 1.50 -5.48 20.26
N LYS A 72 1.99 -4.31 19.85
CA LYS A 72 2.08 -3.11 20.69
C LYS A 72 0.74 -2.42 20.86
N ILE A 73 -0.16 -2.51 19.87
CA ILE A 73 -1.48 -1.86 19.93
C ILE A 73 -2.33 -2.34 21.10
N LYS A 74 -2.33 -3.63 21.40
CA LYS A 74 -3.09 -4.18 22.53
C LYS A 74 -2.59 -3.68 23.88
N ALA A 75 -1.28 -3.50 24.02
CA ALA A 75 -0.69 -2.92 25.23
C ALA A 75 -1.03 -1.43 25.30
N LEU A 76 -0.82 -0.72 24.18
CA LEU A 76 -1.03 0.70 24.07
C LEU A 76 -2.51 1.09 24.31
N SER A 77 -3.48 0.30 23.85
CA SER A 77 -4.90 0.64 24.00
C SER A 77 -5.40 0.66 25.45
N LYS A 78 -4.74 -0.06 26.37
CA LYS A 78 -5.15 -0.16 27.78
C LYS A 78 -4.71 1.06 28.58
N ASP A 79 -3.50 1.52 28.30
CA ASP A 79 -2.84 2.58 29.05
C ASP A 79 -2.46 3.75 28.13
N TYR A 80 -3.25 4.00 27.08
CA TYR A 80 -2.93 5.02 26.09
C TYR A 80 -2.77 6.38 26.77
N LYS A 81 -1.55 6.93 26.73
CA LYS A 81 -1.29 8.32 27.08
C LYS A 81 -1.15 9.10 25.78
N ASN A 82 -1.66 10.33 25.78
CA ASN A 82 -1.55 11.21 24.62
C ASN A 82 -0.10 11.25 24.11
N LYS A 83 0.08 11.13 22.79
CA LYS A 83 1.37 11.16 22.06
C LYS A 83 2.16 9.84 22.04
N ASP A 84 1.61 8.73 22.54
CA ASP A 84 2.31 7.43 22.53
C ASP A 84 2.07 6.60 21.25
N PHE A 85 1.24 7.05 20.30
CA PHE A 85 0.88 6.26 19.12
C PHE A 85 2.09 5.83 18.29
N LEU A 86 3.07 6.71 18.14
CA LEU A 86 4.29 6.45 17.37
C LEU A 86 5.10 5.26 17.87
N SER A 87 5.01 4.92 19.16
CA SER A 87 5.70 3.77 19.74
C SER A 87 5.20 2.44 19.17
N ALA A 88 3.97 2.41 18.67
CA ALA A 88 3.34 1.26 18.03
C ALA A 88 3.69 1.13 16.54
N LEU A 89 4.44 2.06 15.96
CA LEU A 89 4.95 1.90 14.60
C LEU A 89 6.13 0.93 14.59
N ARG A 90 6.25 0.20 13.48
CA ARG A 90 7.46 -0.55 13.13
C ARG A 90 8.55 0.43 12.69
N ALA A 91 9.81 0.03 12.86
CA ALA A 91 10.94 0.85 12.43
C ALA A 91 11.05 0.84 10.90
N GLU A 92 10.65 -0.27 10.29
CA GLU A 92 10.61 -0.45 8.84
C GLU A 92 9.50 0.40 8.21
N TYR A 93 9.86 1.05 7.12
CA TYR A 93 8.96 1.81 6.27
C TYR A 93 9.32 1.53 4.81
N TYR A 94 8.42 1.89 3.91
CA TYR A 94 8.67 1.91 2.48
C TYR A 94 8.21 3.25 1.92
N TRP A 95 8.62 3.52 0.70
CA TRP A 95 8.18 4.69 -0.07
C TRP A 95 7.03 4.28 -0.98
N GLU A 96 5.98 5.07 -1.00
CA GLU A 96 4.89 4.90 -1.96
C GLU A 96 4.91 6.08 -2.95
N TYR A 97 4.93 5.77 -4.23
CA TYR A 97 4.89 6.72 -5.33
C TYR A 97 3.51 6.69 -5.98
N PRO A 98 2.80 7.82 -6.06
CA PRO A 98 1.69 7.95 -6.99
C PRO A 98 2.18 7.73 -8.42
N LEU A 99 1.44 6.95 -9.19
CA LEU A 99 1.68 6.73 -10.61
C LEU A 99 0.74 7.63 -11.40
N LEU A 100 1.28 8.46 -12.29
CA LEU A 100 0.53 9.50 -13.00
C LEU A 100 0.39 9.18 -14.48
N ASP A 101 -0.79 9.42 -15.03
CA ASP A 101 -1.01 9.40 -16.48
C ASP A 101 -0.44 10.67 -17.15
N LYS A 102 -0.58 10.73 -18.48
CA LYS A 102 -0.10 11.87 -19.30
C LYS A 102 -0.75 13.23 -18.97
N THR A 103 -1.84 13.23 -18.20
CA THR A 103 -2.54 14.43 -17.76
C THR A 103 -2.13 14.87 -16.35
N GLY A 104 -1.25 14.11 -15.70
CA GLY A 104 -0.87 14.29 -14.31
C GLY A 104 -1.88 13.75 -13.31
N LYS A 105 -2.86 12.95 -13.74
CA LYS A 105 -3.86 12.33 -12.85
C LYS A 105 -3.28 11.05 -12.26
N VAL A 106 -3.48 10.88 -10.95
CA VAL A 106 -3.13 9.62 -10.26
C VAL A 106 -3.99 8.49 -10.80
N VAL A 107 -3.35 7.43 -11.30
CA VAL A 107 -4.02 6.21 -11.77
C VAL A 107 -3.80 5.04 -10.83
N SER A 108 -2.71 5.03 -10.08
CA SER A 108 -2.32 3.95 -9.15
C SER A 108 -1.19 4.42 -8.22
N SER A 109 -0.58 3.51 -7.46
CA SER A 109 0.66 3.71 -6.71
C SER A 109 1.62 2.51 -6.84
N ALA A 110 2.91 2.75 -6.56
CA ALA A 110 3.97 1.75 -6.48
C ALA A 110 4.77 1.90 -5.18
N ASP A 111 5.17 0.78 -4.60
CA ASP A 111 5.88 0.70 -3.33
C ASP A 111 7.34 0.30 -3.53
N ILE A 112 8.26 1.10 -2.98
CA ILE A 112 9.69 0.81 -2.93
C ILE A 112 10.10 0.55 -1.48
N GLY A 113 10.47 -0.68 -1.17
CA GLY A 113 10.86 -1.13 0.17
C GLY A 113 12.27 -1.70 0.21
N GLN A 114 12.75 -2.02 1.41
CA GLN A 114 14.03 -2.71 1.56
C GLN A 114 13.84 -4.23 1.46
N GLU A 115 14.60 -4.87 0.57
CA GLU A 115 14.74 -6.32 0.44
C GLU A 115 16.23 -6.67 0.50
N ASN A 116 16.64 -7.57 1.41
CA ASN A 116 18.03 -8.01 1.57
C ASN A 116 19.05 -6.85 1.66
N GLY A 117 18.67 -5.75 2.33
CA GLY A 117 19.52 -4.57 2.52
C GLY A 117 19.60 -3.61 1.33
N SER A 118 18.84 -3.85 0.26
CA SER A 118 18.76 -2.96 -0.92
C SER A 118 17.33 -2.48 -1.16
N TRP A 119 17.17 -1.31 -1.79
CA TRP A 119 15.86 -0.84 -2.21
C TRP A 119 15.38 -1.61 -3.44
N ALA A 120 14.12 -2.03 -3.43
CA ALA A 120 13.50 -2.78 -4.51
C ALA A 120 12.01 -2.41 -4.66
N LEU A 121 11.46 -2.64 -5.85
CA LEU A 121 10.01 -2.58 -6.07
C LEU A 121 9.36 -3.76 -5.35
N ILE A 122 8.61 -3.48 -4.29
CA ILE A 122 7.92 -4.51 -3.49
C ILE A 122 6.45 -4.67 -3.88
N GLY A 123 5.90 -3.77 -4.70
CA GLY A 123 4.55 -3.91 -5.23
C GLY A 123 4.06 -2.68 -6.00
N TYR A 124 2.95 -2.83 -6.73
CA TYR A 124 2.23 -1.73 -7.36
C TYR A 124 0.76 -2.11 -7.55
N GLY A 125 -0.10 -1.10 -7.78
CA GLY A 125 -1.52 -1.34 -8.05
C GLY A 125 -2.35 -1.68 -6.82
N ARG A 126 -2.11 -0.95 -5.73
CA ARG A 126 -2.82 -1.16 -4.47
C ARG A 126 -4.27 -0.66 -4.50
N TYR A 127 -5.03 -1.20 -3.55
CA TYR A 127 -6.47 -1.04 -3.46
C TYR A 127 -6.96 0.36 -3.04
N MET A 128 -6.10 1.34 -2.74
CA MET A 128 -6.56 2.64 -2.25
C MET A 128 -7.15 3.50 -3.40
N PRO A 129 -8.30 4.16 -3.20
CA PRO A 129 -8.85 5.08 -4.20
C PRO A 129 -7.86 6.17 -4.60
N ARG A 130 -7.85 6.53 -5.89
CA ARG A 130 -6.89 7.46 -6.50
C ARG A 130 -6.87 8.83 -5.82
N GLU A 131 -8.03 9.31 -5.39
CA GLU A 131 -8.19 10.56 -4.66
C GLU A 131 -7.58 10.52 -3.25
N LEU A 132 -7.54 9.34 -2.62
CA LEU A 132 -6.91 9.15 -1.30
C LEU A 132 -5.39 8.98 -1.43
N ILE A 133 -4.91 8.35 -2.52
CA ILE A 133 -3.47 8.37 -2.88
C ILE A 133 -3.01 9.80 -3.09
N LYS A 134 -3.75 10.59 -3.89
CA LYS A 134 -3.44 12.01 -4.09
C LYS A 134 -3.39 12.78 -2.77
N PHE A 135 -4.41 12.60 -1.92
CA PHE A 135 -4.47 13.25 -0.61
C PHE A 135 -3.28 12.87 0.27
N SER A 136 -2.82 11.63 0.23
CA SER A 136 -1.68 11.14 1.02
C SER A 136 -0.34 11.66 0.55
N ALA A 137 -0.22 11.99 -0.75
CA ALA A 137 1.00 12.47 -1.37
C ALA A 137 1.18 14.00 -1.29
N ASP A 138 0.12 14.76 -0.99
CA ASP A 138 0.13 16.21 -1.03
C ASP A 138 0.06 16.80 0.39
N GLU A 139 1.23 17.26 0.89
CA GLU A 139 1.37 17.90 2.20
C GLU A 139 0.45 19.11 2.35
N ASN A 140 0.24 19.89 1.27
CA ASN A 140 -0.61 21.08 1.33
C ASN A 140 -2.08 20.69 1.49
N ASP A 141 -2.52 19.64 0.80
CA ASP A 141 -3.90 19.13 0.94
C ASP A 141 -4.15 18.61 2.36
N VAL A 142 -3.19 17.88 2.94
CA VAL A 142 -3.29 17.40 4.34
C VAL A 142 -3.28 18.57 5.32
N THR A 143 -2.36 19.52 5.16
CA THR A 143 -2.26 20.71 6.03
C THR A 143 -3.54 21.54 5.99
N LYS A 144 -4.05 21.79 4.78
CA LYS A 144 -5.29 22.53 4.57
C LYS A 144 -6.47 21.81 5.23
N TYR A 145 -6.60 20.49 5.00
CA TYR A 145 -7.63 19.69 5.63
C TYR A 145 -7.57 19.79 7.17
N LEU A 146 -6.38 19.68 7.77
CA LEU A 146 -6.21 19.78 9.23
C LEU A 146 -6.60 21.16 9.76
N SER A 147 -6.24 22.23 9.05
CA SER A 147 -6.65 23.58 9.40
C SER A 147 -8.17 23.75 9.34
N GLU A 148 -8.84 23.17 8.35
CA GLU A 148 -10.31 23.17 8.24
C GLU A 148 -10.98 22.40 9.39
N GLN A 149 -10.29 21.40 9.96
CA GLN A 149 -10.72 20.67 11.16
C GLN A 149 -10.35 21.39 12.47
N ASN A 150 -9.84 22.63 12.42
CA ASN A 150 -9.34 23.38 13.59
C ASN A 150 -8.20 22.67 14.34
N ILE A 151 -7.41 21.86 13.63
CA ILE A 151 -6.18 21.28 14.17
C ILE A 151 -5.02 22.22 13.81
N SER A 152 -4.34 22.70 14.84
CA SER A 152 -3.23 23.65 14.74
C SER A 152 -1.98 23.08 15.42
N ASN A 153 -0.82 23.66 15.17
CA ASN A 153 0.45 23.27 15.80
C ASN A 153 0.75 21.76 15.62
N VAL A 154 0.58 21.27 14.40
CA VAL A 154 0.90 19.89 14.06
C VAL A 154 2.40 19.70 14.18
N SER A 155 2.83 18.85 15.12
CA SER A 155 4.23 18.51 15.33
C SER A 155 4.70 17.36 14.45
N GLU A 156 3.77 16.50 14.01
CA GLU A 156 4.08 15.35 13.17
C GLU A 156 2.85 14.87 12.39
N ALA A 157 3.07 14.40 11.15
CA ALA A 157 2.11 13.61 10.43
C ALA A 157 2.77 12.40 9.76
N LYS A 158 2.12 11.25 9.80
CA LYS A 158 2.59 10.00 9.17
C LYS A 158 1.51 9.25 8.43
N HIS A 159 1.85 8.71 7.27
CA HIS A 159 1.02 7.70 6.62
C HIS A 159 1.30 6.34 7.26
N VAL A 160 0.25 5.70 7.77
CA VAL A 160 0.35 4.44 8.50
C VAL A 160 -0.56 3.42 7.84
N ARG A 161 0.00 2.29 7.41
CA ARG A 161 -0.75 1.17 6.84
C ARG A 161 -1.04 0.12 7.90
N VAL A 162 -2.29 -0.35 7.94
CA VAL A 162 -2.74 -1.41 8.83
C VAL A 162 -3.38 -2.53 8.00
N GLU A 163 -2.52 -3.37 7.42
CA GLU A 163 -2.90 -4.37 6.41
C GLU A 163 -4.00 -5.32 6.88
N VAL A 164 -3.99 -5.75 8.15
CA VAL A 164 -5.04 -6.64 8.70
C VAL A 164 -6.46 -6.08 8.57
N PHE A 165 -6.60 -4.75 8.52
CA PHE A 165 -7.87 -4.05 8.35
C PHE A 165 -8.10 -3.53 6.93
N ASN A 166 -7.17 -3.71 6.00
CA ASN A 166 -7.17 -3.06 4.68
C ASN A 166 -7.47 -1.56 4.80
N THR A 167 -6.84 -0.90 5.77
CA THR A 167 -7.08 0.51 6.08
C THR A 167 -5.74 1.19 6.32
N ASP A 168 -5.59 2.33 5.67
CA ASP A 168 -4.49 3.25 5.89
C ASP A 168 -4.98 4.42 6.74
N PHE A 169 -4.05 5.12 7.37
CA PHE A 169 -4.35 6.30 8.17
C PHE A 169 -3.32 7.39 7.92
N ILE A 170 -3.76 8.65 7.94
CA ILE A 170 -2.86 9.76 8.28
C ILE A 170 -2.92 9.93 9.79
N TYR A 171 -1.84 9.56 10.47
CA TYR A 171 -1.57 9.91 11.86
C TYR A 171 -1.16 11.36 11.95
N VAL A 172 -1.63 12.06 12.98
CA VAL A 172 -1.30 13.46 13.27
C VAL A 172 -1.09 13.64 14.77
N SER A 173 0.06 14.16 15.17
CA SER A 173 0.32 14.66 16.52
C SER A 173 0.21 16.18 16.51
N ALA A 174 -0.62 16.73 17.40
CA ALA A 174 -0.80 18.16 17.60
C ALA A 174 -0.81 18.51 19.11
N ASP A 175 -0.94 19.79 19.44
CA ASP A 175 -1.04 20.23 20.83
C ASP A 175 -2.30 19.70 21.52
N GLN A 176 -3.39 19.59 20.76
CA GLN A 176 -4.69 19.09 21.21
C GLN A 176 -4.70 17.57 21.44
N GLY A 177 -3.70 16.85 20.93
CA GLY A 177 -3.57 15.40 21.06
C GLY A 177 -3.23 14.73 19.73
N ASP A 178 -3.44 13.42 19.71
CA ASP A 178 -3.14 12.56 18.57
C ASP A 178 -4.44 12.18 17.85
N TYR A 179 -4.36 12.18 16.53
CA TYR A 179 -5.48 11.90 15.65
C TYR A 179 -5.11 10.90 14.56
N LEU A 180 -6.12 10.21 14.06
CA LEU A 180 -6.02 9.31 12.92
C LEU A 180 -7.13 9.65 11.92
N ILE A 181 -6.74 9.79 10.65
CA ILE A 181 -7.63 10.06 9.52
C ILE A 181 -7.67 8.79 8.65
N PRO A 182 -8.77 8.02 8.65
CA PRO A 182 -8.85 6.77 7.89
C PRO A 182 -8.88 7.02 6.38
N LEU A 183 -8.19 6.14 5.66
CA LEU A 183 -8.11 6.06 4.21
C LEU A 183 -8.31 4.60 3.78
N TYR A 184 -9.41 4.31 3.08
CA TYR A 184 -9.75 2.95 2.64
C TYR A 184 -10.62 2.99 1.37
N ASN A 185 -10.72 1.85 0.67
CA ASN A 185 -11.53 1.74 -0.56
C ASN A 185 -13.01 1.46 -0.30
N ASN A 186 -13.29 0.50 0.60
CA ASN A 186 -14.64 0.04 0.95
C ASN A 186 -14.85 0.13 2.46
N LYS A 187 -16.10 0.09 2.96
CA LYS A 187 -16.43 0.10 4.40
C LYS A 187 -15.40 -0.71 5.20
N GLY A 188 -14.43 -0.01 5.81
CA GLY A 188 -13.29 -0.66 6.43
C GLY A 188 -13.76 -1.60 7.53
N LYS A 189 -12.97 -2.61 7.90
CA LYS A 189 -13.34 -3.52 9.00
C LYS A 189 -13.62 -2.75 10.30
N LEU A 190 -12.99 -1.60 10.44
CA LEU A 190 -13.17 -0.70 11.56
C LEU A 190 -14.41 0.19 11.46
N SER A 191 -15.25 0.15 10.42
CA SER A 191 -16.45 1.01 10.32
C SER A 191 -16.18 2.48 10.65
N LEU A 192 -15.06 3.02 10.17
CA LEU A 192 -14.73 4.44 10.27
C LEU A 192 -15.03 5.08 8.92
N ASP A 193 -15.31 6.38 8.90
CA ASP A 193 -15.53 7.13 7.65
C ASP A 193 -14.20 7.66 7.08
N ASN A 194 -14.03 7.56 5.76
CA ASN A 194 -12.89 8.13 5.04
C ASN A 194 -12.76 9.63 5.29
N LYS A 195 -11.52 10.12 5.46
CA LYS A 195 -11.20 11.55 5.66
C LYS A 195 -12.01 12.20 6.78
N LYS A 196 -12.35 11.44 7.83
CA LYS A 196 -12.87 11.99 9.09
C LYS A 196 -11.81 11.90 10.16
N LEU A 197 -11.68 12.96 10.96
CA LEU A 197 -10.72 13.03 12.03
C LEU A 197 -11.24 12.27 13.26
N TYR A 198 -10.45 11.35 13.79
CA TYR A 198 -10.75 10.62 15.02
C TYR A 198 -9.61 10.79 16.03
N PRO A 199 -9.90 10.91 17.34
CA PRO A 199 -8.88 10.74 18.36
C PRO A 199 -8.19 9.38 18.22
N ALA A 200 -6.86 9.34 18.30
CA ALA A 200 -6.10 8.11 18.12
C ALA A 200 -6.50 7.03 19.15
N ALA A 201 -6.78 7.42 20.39
CA ALA A 201 -7.25 6.53 21.45
C ALA A 201 -8.51 5.74 21.04
N ASP A 202 -9.51 6.41 20.46
CA ASP A 202 -10.77 5.80 20.05
C ASP A 202 -10.56 4.78 18.93
N VAL A 203 -9.69 5.12 17.96
CA VAL A 203 -9.35 4.22 16.87
C VAL A 203 -8.58 3.00 17.38
N LEU A 204 -7.64 3.17 18.31
CA LEU A 204 -6.90 2.06 18.94
C LEU A 204 -7.85 1.09 19.65
N LEU A 205 -8.79 1.61 20.44
CA LEU A 205 -9.82 0.79 21.09
C LEU A 205 -10.65 0.01 20.05
N LYS A 206 -10.97 0.65 18.93
CA LYS A 206 -11.70 0.01 17.82
C LYS A 206 -10.88 -1.06 17.11
N MET A 207 -9.58 -0.84 16.91
CA MET A 207 -8.67 -1.85 16.37
C MET A 207 -8.63 -3.08 17.28
N VAL A 208 -8.47 -2.88 18.59
CA VAL A 208 -8.40 -3.98 19.56
C VAL A 208 -9.71 -4.76 19.64
N SER A 209 -10.86 -4.07 19.71
CA SER A 209 -12.15 -4.76 19.72
C SER A 209 -12.42 -5.54 18.42
N THR A 210 -11.98 -5.02 17.27
CA THR A 210 -12.15 -5.69 15.97
C THR A 210 -11.23 -6.89 15.80
N MET A 211 -10.02 -6.87 16.39
CA MET A 211 -9.13 -8.05 16.39
C MET A 211 -9.69 -9.21 17.22
N GLY A 212 -10.60 -8.93 18.16
CA GLY A 212 -11.09 -9.90 19.12
C GLY A 212 -10.02 -10.37 20.11
N GLU A 213 -10.43 -11.27 21.00
CA GLU A 213 -9.50 -12.06 21.78
C GLU A 213 -8.73 -13.01 20.84
N PRO A 214 -7.41 -13.16 21.01
CA PRO A 214 -6.66 -14.15 20.26
C PRO A 214 -7.29 -15.53 20.50
N ALA A 215 -7.46 -16.30 19.43
CA ALA A 215 -8.06 -17.63 19.52
C ALA A 215 -7.25 -18.47 20.54
N LYS A 216 -7.96 -19.13 21.45
CA LYS A 216 -7.38 -20.03 22.44
C LYS A 216 -7.79 -21.46 22.10
N ASP A 217 -6.89 -22.41 22.34
CA ASP A 217 -7.26 -23.83 22.30
C ASP A 217 -8.20 -24.18 23.47
N ALA A 218 -8.67 -25.42 23.52
CA ALA A 218 -9.54 -25.90 24.59
C ALA A 218 -8.86 -25.89 25.99
N GLN A 219 -7.54 -25.74 26.03
CA GLN A 219 -6.71 -25.68 27.23
C GLN A 219 -6.38 -24.22 27.62
N GLY A 220 -6.87 -23.23 26.86
CA GLY A 220 -6.64 -21.81 27.12
C GLY A 220 -5.30 -21.28 26.59
N ASN A 221 -4.51 -22.09 25.88
CA ASN A 221 -3.26 -21.63 25.26
C ASN A 221 -3.59 -20.82 24.02
N LEU A 222 -2.79 -19.79 23.76
CA LEU A 222 -2.94 -18.97 22.57
C LEU A 222 -2.61 -19.80 21.31
N LEU A 223 -3.52 -19.83 20.34
CA LEU A 223 -3.28 -20.33 19.00
C LEU A 223 -2.49 -19.29 18.19
N TYR A 224 -1.28 -18.94 18.62
CA TYR A 224 -0.38 -18.10 17.85
C TYR A 224 0.32 -18.97 16.79
N GLY A 225 -0.21 -18.96 15.56
CA GLY A 225 0.33 -19.80 14.48
C GLY A 225 0.01 -19.33 13.05
N GLY A 226 -0.50 -18.12 12.87
CA GLY A 226 -0.66 -17.54 11.55
C GLY A 226 -0.36 -16.06 11.61
N GLU A 227 0.67 -15.62 10.91
CA GLU A 227 0.81 -14.20 10.57
C GLU A 227 -0.51 -13.73 9.94
N PRO A 228 -1.22 -12.78 10.55
CA PRO A 228 -2.40 -12.20 9.94
C PRO A 228 -1.90 -11.21 8.87
N GLY A 229 -1.70 -11.66 7.62
CA GLY A 229 -1.31 -10.71 6.57
C GLY A 229 -0.91 -11.21 5.19
N THR A 230 -0.50 -12.46 4.97
CA THR A 230 0.05 -12.87 3.65
C THR A 230 -1.01 -13.14 2.55
N GLY A 231 -2.19 -12.54 2.70
CA GLY A 231 -3.35 -12.71 1.81
C GLY A 231 -3.18 -12.10 0.42
N VAL A 232 -2.64 -12.92 -0.49
CA VAL A 232 -2.98 -13.02 -1.93
C VAL A 232 -2.47 -11.92 -2.88
N ALA A 233 -2.33 -10.65 -2.50
CA ALA A 233 -1.89 -9.61 -3.44
C ALA A 233 -0.36 -9.60 -3.69
N HIS A 234 0.44 -9.90 -2.66
CA HIS A 234 1.91 -9.86 -2.77
C HIS A 234 2.49 -11.03 -3.59
N GLY A 235 1.75 -12.14 -3.70
CA GLY A 235 2.22 -13.35 -4.39
C GLY A 235 2.07 -13.31 -5.92
N MET A 236 1.12 -12.56 -6.46
CA MET A 236 0.90 -12.53 -7.92
C MET A 236 1.96 -11.71 -8.66
N VAL A 237 2.39 -10.57 -8.08
CA VAL A 237 3.40 -9.69 -8.69
C VAL A 237 4.81 -10.31 -8.68
N GLN A 238 5.21 -11.01 -7.61
CA GLN A 238 6.50 -11.72 -7.60
C GLN A 238 6.56 -12.86 -8.63
N SER A 239 5.43 -13.49 -8.97
CA SER A 239 5.40 -14.55 -10.01
C SER A 239 5.58 -13.99 -11.43
N ALA A 240 5.07 -12.78 -11.69
CA ALA A 240 5.25 -12.08 -12.97
C ALA A 240 6.68 -11.53 -13.12
N ILE A 241 7.29 -11.03 -12.04
CA ILE A 241 8.64 -10.46 -12.05
C ILE A 241 9.74 -11.55 -12.11
N LYS A 242 9.53 -12.73 -11.50
CA LYS A 242 10.50 -13.84 -11.59
C LYS A 242 10.51 -14.58 -12.94
N GLY A 243 9.57 -14.30 -13.84
CA GLY A 243 9.47 -14.95 -15.15
C GLY A 243 10.49 -14.50 -16.21
N SER A 244 11.31 -13.48 -15.93
CA SER A 244 12.16 -12.81 -16.92
C SER A 244 13.66 -12.85 -16.65
N ILE A 245 14.12 -13.59 -15.64
CA ILE A 245 15.55 -13.81 -15.37
C ILE A 245 15.89 -15.29 -15.61
N LYS A 246 16.69 -15.55 -16.65
CA LYS A 246 17.33 -16.85 -16.86
C LYS A 246 18.56 -16.94 -15.98
N ASP A 247 18.49 -17.74 -14.93
CA ASP A 247 19.67 -18.22 -14.22
C ASP A 247 19.71 -19.75 -14.28
N ASP A 248 20.81 -20.24 -14.84
CA ASP A 248 21.20 -21.65 -14.94
C ASP A 248 21.63 -22.21 -13.57
N GLU A 249 21.34 -23.50 -13.38
CA GLU A 249 22.02 -24.49 -12.51
C GLU A 249 22.23 -24.19 -11.00
N SER A 250 21.43 -24.83 -10.13
CA SER A 250 21.70 -26.20 -9.62
C SER A 250 21.06 -26.50 -8.25
N THR A 251 20.28 -27.59 -8.27
CA THR A 251 19.96 -28.57 -7.23
C THR A 251 19.17 -28.23 -5.94
N SER A 252 18.02 -28.92 -5.87
CA SER A 252 17.53 -29.73 -4.74
C SER A 252 16.62 -29.04 -3.71
N VAL A 253 15.30 -28.96 -4.00
CA VAL A 253 14.21 -29.24 -3.03
C VAL A 253 12.91 -29.71 -3.75
N ASN A 254 12.53 -30.97 -3.48
CA ASN A 254 11.20 -31.60 -3.38
C ASN A 254 10.02 -31.25 -4.30
N ASP A 255 9.53 -32.30 -5.00
CA ASP A 255 8.15 -32.79 -5.28
C ASP A 255 6.95 -31.86 -5.54
N ARG A 256 7.01 -30.56 -5.23
CA ARG A 256 5.97 -29.58 -5.62
C ARG A 256 6.22 -29.01 -7.02
N ASN A 257 7.48 -28.88 -7.43
CA ASN A 257 7.82 -28.36 -8.76
C ASN A 257 7.42 -29.31 -9.90
N THR A 258 7.35 -30.62 -9.64
CA THR A 258 6.89 -31.61 -10.63
C THR A 258 5.40 -31.43 -10.96
N LEU A 259 4.59 -31.01 -9.98
CA LEU A 259 3.17 -30.72 -10.18
C LEU A 259 2.96 -29.42 -10.96
N TYR A 260 3.72 -28.37 -10.67
CA TYR A 260 3.66 -27.10 -11.42
C TYR A 260 4.24 -27.23 -12.83
N ALA A 261 5.27 -28.04 -13.04
CA ALA A 261 5.79 -28.35 -14.37
C ALA A 261 4.78 -29.17 -15.20
N ALA A 262 4.05 -30.11 -14.58
CA ALA A 262 3.00 -30.87 -15.26
C ALA A 262 1.79 -29.98 -15.64
N ILE A 263 1.38 -29.06 -14.77
CA ILE A 263 0.31 -28.10 -15.05
C ILE A 263 0.76 -27.10 -16.14
N GLY A 264 1.98 -26.59 -16.05
CA GLY A 264 2.56 -25.70 -17.08
C GLY A 264 2.65 -26.37 -18.45
N LEU A 265 3.07 -27.64 -18.50
CA LEU A 265 3.14 -28.41 -19.74
C LEU A 265 1.74 -28.70 -20.32
N ALA A 266 0.73 -28.97 -19.48
CA ALA A 266 -0.64 -29.18 -19.92
C ALA A 266 -1.27 -27.92 -20.52
N VAL A 267 -1.02 -26.74 -19.91
CA VAL A 267 -1.47 -25.45 -20.44
C VAL A 267 -0.75 -25.08 -21.74
N PHE A 268 0.55 -25.33 -21.82
CA PHE A 268 1.33 -25.07 -23.04
C PHE A 268 0.88 -25.97 -24.21
N LEU A 269 0.66 -27.27 -23.96
CA LEU A 269 0.15 -28.19 -24.98
C LEU A 269 -1.29 -27.85 -25.40
N GLY A 270 -2.12 -27.35 -24.49
CA GLY A 270 -3.47 -26.84 -24.79
C GLY A 270 -3.44 -25.62 -25.72
N LEU A 271 -2.55 -24.65 -25.47
CA LEU A 271 -2.39 -23.45 -26.30
C LEU A 271 -1.82 -23.77 -27.69
N VAL A 272 -0.83 -24.67 -27.77
CA VAL A 272 -0.29 -25.13 -29.06
C VAL A 272 -1.36 -25.88 -29.86
N GLY A 273 -2.17 -26.73 -29.21
CA GLY A 273 -3.30 -27.41 -29.84
C GLY A 273 -4.35 -26.44 -30.40
N ALA A 274 -4.71 -25.40 -29.63
CA ALA A 274 -5.67 -24.37 -30.06
C ALA A 274 -5.14 -23.55 -31.25
N MET A 275 -3.84 -23.20 -31.26
CA MET A 275 -3.21 -22.49 -32.37
C MET A 275 -3.15 -23.34 -33.65
N VAL A 276 -2.86 -24.64 -33.54
CA VAL A 276 -2.87 -25.56 -34.70
C VAL A 276 -4.30 -25.70 -35.26
N ALA A 277 -5.32 -25.80 -34.39
CA ALA A 277 -6.71 -25.87 -34.80
C ALA A 277 -7.20 -24.58 -35.51
N LEU A 278 -6.81 -23.42 -35.01
CA LEU A 278 -7.10 -22.12 -35.65
C LEU A 278 -6.42 -21.97 -37.01
N ARG A 279 -5.19 -22.46 -37.15
CA ARG A 279 -4.45 -22.42 -38.43
C ARG A 279 -5.05 -23.37 -39.48
N GLN A 280 -5.61 -24.51 -39.06
CA GLN A 280 -6.32 -25.41 -39.96
C GLN A 280 -7.69 -24.85 -40.39
N ARG A 281 -8.43 -24.17 -39.50
CA ARG A 281 -9.69 -23.48 -39.89
C ARG A 281 -9.48 -22.40 -40.94
N HIS A 282 -8.39 -21.63 -40.88
CA HIS A 282 -8.10 -20.61 -41.89
C HIS A 282 -7.74 -21.19 -43.28
N ARG A 283 -7.22 -22.42 -43.35
CA ARG A 283 -6.92 -23.09 -44.63
C ARG A 283 -8.15 -23.66 -45.32
N ILE A 284 -9.25 -23.92 -44.60
CA ILE A 284 -10.48 -24.50 -45.18
C ILE A 284 -11.42 -23.40 -45.71
N GLY A 285 -11.27 -22.15 -45.26
CA GLY A 285 -12.09 -21.00 -45.71
C GLY A 285 -11.53 -20.21 -46.90
N SER A 286 -10.50 -20.72 -47.59
CA SER A 286 -9.86 -20.04 -48.72
C SER A 286 -9.82 -20.89 -50.00
N ALA A 287 -10.71 -21.87 -50.11
CA ALA A 287 -10.99 -22.62 -51.35
C ALA A 287 -12.37 -22.26 -51.88
#